data_AF-A0A428NTV8-F1
#
_entry.id   AF-A0A428NTV8-F1
#
_cell.length_a   1.000
_cell.length_b   1.000
_cell.length_c   1.000
_cell.angle_alpha   90.00
_cell.angle_beta   90.00
_cell.angle_gamma   90.00
#
_symmetry.space_group_name_H-M   'P 1'
#
loop_
_entity.id
_entity.type
_entity.pdbx_description
1 polymer ?
#
loop_
_entity_poly.entity_id
_entity_poly.type
_entity_poly.pdbx_seq_one_letter_code
_entity_poly.pdbx_strand_id
1 'polypeptide(L)'
;MESRRGAPAPSKDAQKPSTPGPNAGAAAKGKPRLLLMGQRRSGKSSISSVVFHKLPPNETLFLESTARIQKDSMASFMDFQVWDFPGQIDVFENPGFDIEAIFSEIGALIWVIDAQDDYLEAVMRLNTTILFLQRTYPNINIEVFIHKVDGLSDDYKLDIQRDITIRIQDELSDHGFENAPVTFHLTSIYNHSIFEAFSKVIQKLIPRLGTLESMLTNLCRTCRFEKAYLFDVLSKIYIATDSATADMASYEICSDYIDVIIDITEVYGTWQRSDDGRRRLEGEPWSAPIESQVGCPTAESCLVLHDGNKPIMLREVDRYLALVAIMKEDSYDSMPLVNMNVEAVVEGLTEFFDITKPRQ
;
A
#
# COMPACT_ATOMS: atom_id res chain seq x y z
N MET A 1 45.01 -44.31 -42.56
CA MET A 1 43.65 -44.87 -42.69
C MET A 1 43.26 -45.45 -41.34
N GLU A 2 42.15 -44.95 -40.81
CA GLU A 2 41.30 -45.54 -39.77
C GLU A 2 41.97 -46.16 -38.53
N SER A 3 41.93 -45.44 -37.41
CA SER A 3 41.76 -46.07 -36.10
C SER A 3 40.47 -45.55 -35.47
N ARG A 4 39.44 -46.40 -35.50
CA ARG A 4 38.14 -46.19 -34.88
C ARG A 4 37.95 -47.25 -33.79
N ARG A 5 37.40 -46.78 -32.66
CA ARG A 5 36.71 -47.49 -31.57
C ARG A 5 37.56 -48.06 -30.44
N GLY A 6 37.63 -47.27 -29.37
CA GLY A 6 37.59 -47.75 -27.99
C GLY A 6 36.60 -46.87 -27.22
N ALA A 7 35.51 -47.45 -26.72
CA ALA A 7 34.59 -46.79 -25.80
C ALA A 7 35.05 -47.05 -24.35
N PRO A 8 34.87 -46.08 -23.44
CA PRO A 8 34.46 -46.44 -22.09
C PRO A 8 33.35 -45.53 -21.51
N ALA A 9 32.48 -46.19 -20.74
CA ALA A 9 31.68 -45.80 -19.57
C ALA A 9 31.04 -44.39 -19.45
N PRO A 10 29.74 -44.29 -19.09
CA PRO A 10 29.12 -43.02 -18.71
C PRO A 10 29.35 -42.71 -17.23
N SER A 11 30.10 -41.65 -16.92
CA SER A 11 30.11 -41.03 -15.59
C SER A 11 28.85 -40.18 -15.43
N LYS A 12 28.04 -40.53 -14.44
CA LYS A 12 26.91 -39.74 -13.95
C LYS A 12 27.45 -38.48 -13.25
N ASP A 13 27.33 -37.33 -13.90
CA ASP A 13 27.33 -36.04 -13.21
C ASP A 13 25.92 -35.46 -13.22
N ALA A 14 25.42 -35.24 -12.01
CA ALA A 14 24.10 -34.72 -11.74
C ALA A 14 24.00 -33.25 -12.17
N GLN A 15 23.30 -33.01 -13.28
CA GLN A 15 22.80 -31.68 -13.61
C GLN A 15 21.68 -31.30 -12.61
N LYS A 16 21.99 -30.38 -11.71
CA LYS A 16 20.99 -29.55 -11.02
C LYS A 16 20.21 -28.76 -12.09
N PRO A 17 18.87 -28.77 -12.10
CA PRO A 17 18.12 -27.92 -13.01
C PRO A 17 18.34 -26.45 -12.63
N SER A 18 18.93 -25.71 -13.56
CA SER A 18 19.04 -24.25 -13.52
C SER A 18 17.64 -23.65 -13.52
N THR A 19 17.29 -22.95 -12.45
CA THR A 19 16.14 -22.05 -12.37
C THR A 19 16.20 -21.04 -13.53
N PRO A 20 15.11 -20.88 -14.31
CA PRO A 20 15.06 -19.80 -15.29
C PRO A 20 15.02 -18.46 -14.55
N GLY A 21 15.92 -17.55 -14.92
CA GLY A 21 15.95 -16.18 -14.40
C GLY A 21 14.64 -15.43 -14.69
N PRO A 22 14.38 -14.33 -13.96
CA PRO A 22 13.13 -13.59 -14.09
C PRO A 22 13.07 -12.99 -15.49
N ASN A 23 12.20 -13.55 -16.33
CA ASN A 23 11.78 -12.93 -17.57
C ASN A 23 11.25 -11.54 -17.25
N ALA A 24 11.78 -10.52 -17.94
CA ALA A 24 11.21 -9.19 -17.98
C ALA A 24 9.72 -9.31 -18.34
N GLY A 25 8.86 -9.17 -17.33
CA GLY A 25 7.43 -9.30 -17.48
C GLY A 25 6.93 -8.28 -18.48
N ALA A 26 6.30 -8.76 -19.56
CA ALA A 26 5.38 -7.96 -20.36
C ALA A 26 4.43 -7.27 -19.38
N ALA A 27 4.32 -5.94 -19.48
CA ALA A 27 3.46 -5.17 -18.61
C ALA A 27 2.05 -5.78 -18.67
N ALA A 28 1.59 -6.35 -17.55
CA ALA A 28 0.28 -6.98 -17.51
C ALA A 28 -0.76 -5.90 -17.80
N LYS A 29 -1.40 -5.99 -18.98
CA LYS A 29 -2.38 -5.01 -19.46
C LYS A 29 -3.56 -4.94 -18.50
N GLY A 30 -3.95 -3.74 -18.10
CA GLY A 30 -5.18 -3.47 -17.33
C GLY A 30 -5.00 -3.35 -15.82
N LYS A 31 -3.75 -3.34 -15.31
CA LYS A 31 -3.46 -3.09 -13.89
C LYS A 31 -3.12 -1.60 -13.67
N PRO A 32 -3.68 -0.92 -12.65
CA PRO A 32 -3.33 0.46 -12.35
C PRO A 32 -1.83 0.57 -12.05
N ARG A 33 -1.17 1.54 -12.66
CA ARG A 33 0.27 1.78 -12.47
C ARG A 33 0.53 3.02 -11.64
N LEU A 34 1.39 2.87 -10.65
CA LEU A 34 1.95 3.94 -9.82
C LEU A 34 3.35 4.27 -10.33
N LEU A 35 3.52 5.51 -10.79
CA LEU A 35 4.79 5.99 -11.31
C LEU A 35 5.55 6.76 -10.24
N LEU A 36 6.71 6.28 -9.80
CA LEU A 36 7.59 7.01 -8.89
C LEU A 36 8.67 7.73 -9.70
N MET A 37 8.57 9.05 -9.78
CA MET A 37 9.55 9.92 -10.45
C MET A 37 10.11 10.95 -9.46
N GLY A 38 11.26 11.53 -9.80
CA GLY A 38 11.89 12.59 -9.00
C GLY A 38 13.40 12.63 -9.16
N GLN A 39 14.04 13.58 -8.48
CA GLN A 39 15.48 13.77 -8.59
C GLN A 39 16.30 12.55 -8.12
N ARG A 40 17.59 12.53 -8.48
CA ARG A 40 18.54 11.55 -7.93
C ARG A 40 18.66 11.75 -6.41
N ARG A 41 18.70 10.64 -5.65
CA ARG A 41 18.79 10.63 -4.17
C ARG A 41 17.59 11.24 -3.42
N SER A 42 16.48 11.50 -4.09
CA SER A 42 15.24 11.98 -3.45
C SER A 42 14.57 10.97 -2.50
N GLY A 43 14.97 9.69 -2.53
CA GLY A 43 14.43 8.65 -1.64
C GLY A 43 13.37 7.73 -2.24
N LYS A 44 13.02 7.89 -3.52
CA LYS A 44 12.04 7.03 -4.26
C LYS A 44 12.23 5.51 -4.08
N SER A 45 13.45 5.00 -4.21
CA SER A 45 13.73 3.56 -4.06
C SER A 45 13.64 3.10 -2.59
N SER A 46 14.02 3.97 -1.65
CA SER A 46 13.82 3.76 -0.21
C SER A 46 12.34 3.70 0.13
N ILE A 47 11.53 4.60 -0.44
CA ILE A 47 10.08 4.61 -0.28
C ILE A 47 9.47 3.29 -0.79
N SER A 48 9.82 2.86 -2.01
CA SER A 48 9.32 1.60 -2.57
C SER A 48 9.70 0.41 -1.69
N SER A 49 10.94 0.37 -1.21
CA SER A 49 11.46 -0.69 -0.36
C SER A 49 10.76 -0.77 1.01
N VAL A 50 10.54 0.38 1.66
CA VAL A 50 9.90 0.43 2.99
C VAL A 50 8.43 0.06 2.91
N VAL A 51 7.70 0.64 1.95
CA VAL A 51 6.24 0.45 1.85
C VAL A 51 5.90 -0.93 1.33
N PHE A 52 6.62 -1.41 0.33
CA PHE A 52 6.22 -2.61 -0.42
C PHE A 52 7.01 -3.87 -0.06
N HIS A 53 8.27 -3.73 0.38
CA HIS A 53 9.11 -4.88 0.76
C HIS A 53 9.24 -5.03 2.28
N LYS A 54 8.56 -4.19 3.07
CA LYS A 54 8.67 -4.14 4.54
C LYS A 54 10.12 -4.03 5.02
N LEU A 55 10.99 -3.41 4.22
CA LEU A 55 12.38 -3.20 4.62
C LEU A 55 12.43 -2.13 5.72
N PRO A 56 13.14 -2.37 6.83
CA PRO A 56 13.23 -1.39 7.90
C PRO A 56 13.94 -0.12 7.40
N PRO A 57 13.51 1.09 7.79
CA PRO A 57 14.06 2.35 7.29
C PRO A 57 15.59 2.47 7.44
N ASN A 58 16.16 1.89 8.50
CA ASN A 58 17.60 1.92 8.76
C ASN A 58 18.43 1.14 7.73
N GLU A 59 17.85 0.10 7.12
CA GLU A 59 18.52 -0.69 6.09
C GLU A 59 18.51 0.00 4.72
N THR A 60 17.62 0.99 4.53
CA THR A 60 17.51 1.72 3.25
C THR A 60 18.76 2.55 2.92
N LEU A 61 19.60 2.85 3.92
CA LEU A 61 20.89 3.52 3.73
C LEU A 61 21.86 2.72 2.85
N PHE A 62 21.68 1.40 2.78
CA PHE A 62 22.52 0.49 2.01
C PHE A 62 22.00 0.22 0.60
N LEU A 63 20.89 0.85 0.20
CA LEU A 63 20.35 0.69 -1.14
C LEU A 63 21.28 1.34 -2.18
N GLU A 64 21.61 0.57 -3.20
CA GLU A 64 22.38 1.06 -4.34
C GLU A 64 21.57 2.05 -5.18
N SER A 65 22.27 2.93 -5.92
CA SER A 65 21.61 3.85 -6.84
C SER A 65 20.92 3.10 -7.98
N THR A 66 19.62 3.33 -8.15
CA THR A 66 18.83 2.77 -9.26
C THR A 66 19.35 3.24 -10.62
N ALA A 67 19.94 2.31 -11.38
CA ALA A 67 20.48 2.56 -12.73
C ALA A 67 19.50 2.19 -13.86
N ARG A 68 18.46 1.41 -13.56
CA ARG A 68 17.44 0.95 -14.52
C ARG A 68 16.06 1.01 -13.88
N ILE A 69 15.02 1.15 -14.70
CA ILE A 69 13.64 1.13 -14.20
C ILE A 69 13.39 -0.21 -13.51
N GLN A 70 13.02 -0.15 -12.24
CA GLN A 70 12.56 -1.31 -11.47
C GLN A 70 11.03 -1.38 -11.57
N LYS A 71 10.51 -2.58 -11.86
CA LYS A 71 9.08 -2.83 -11.99
C LYS A 71 8.69 -3.86 -10.96
N ASP A 72 8.00 -3.41 -9.93
CA ASP A 72 7.51 -4.28 -8.87
C ASP A 72 6.03 -4.54 -9.10
N SER A 73 5.65 -5.82 -9.11
CA SER A 73 4.25 -6.26 -9.14
C SER A 73 3.91 -6.80 -7.77
N MET A 74 2.94 -6.18 -7.12
CA MET A 74 2.45 -6.60 -5.80
C MET A 74 1.22 -7.48 -5.98
N ALA A 75 1.19 -8.62 -5.31
CA ALA A 75 -0.04 -9.38 -5.08
C ALA A 75 -0.68 -8.85 -3.79
N SER A 76 -1.39 -7.73 -3.92
CA SER A 76 -2.19 -7.10 -2.87
C SER A 76 -3.67 -7.20 -3.25
N PHE A 77 -4.57 -6.74 -2.39
CA PHE A 77 -5.98 -6.55 -2.72
C PHE A 77 -6.18 -5.79 -4.05
N MET A 78 -5.31 -4.80 -4.32
CA MET A 78 -5.18 -4.23 -5.66
C MET A 78 -3.87 -4.67 -6.30
N ASP A 79 -4.00 -5.37 -7.42
CA ASP A 79 -2.88 -5.69 -8.30
C ASP A 79 -2.41 -4.42 -9.02
N PHE A 80 -1.58 -3.60 -8.35
CA PHE A 80 -0.92 -2.45 -8.98
C PHE A 80 0.54 -2.75 -9.30
N GLN A 81 1.07 -2.04 -10.30
CA GLN A 81 2.49 -2.07 -10.62
C GLN A 81 3.14 -0.77 -10.16
N VAL A 82 4.25 -0.88 -9.44
CA VAL A 82 5.07 0.25 -9.03
C VAL A 82 6.28 0.32 -9.95
N TRP A 83 6.46 1.46 -10.60
CA TRP A 83 7.60 1.67 -11.49
C TRP A 83 8.50 2.75 -10.88
N ASP A 84 9.71 2.36 -10.46
CA ASP A 84 10.73 3.27 -9.94
C ASP A 84 11.63 3.76 -11.07
N PHE A 85 11.62 5.06 -11.34
CA PHE A 85 12.40 5.66 -12.42
C PHE A 85 13.76 6.16 -11.92
N PRO A 86 14.85 5.93 -12.66
CA PRO A 86 16.16 6.46 -12.31
C PRO A 86 16.15 8.00 -12.43
N GLY A 87 16.51 8.70 -11.35
CA GLY A 87 16.44 10.17 -11.27
C GLY A 87 17.47 10.94 -12.10
N GLN A 88 18.28 10.25 -12.91
CA GLN A 88 19.22 10.83 -13.87
C GLN A 88 18.67 10.85 -15.30
N ILE A 89 17.56 10.16 -15.55
CA ILE A 89 17.02 10.01 -16.89
C ILE A 89 15.85 10.98 -17.06
N ASP A 90 16.01 11.95 -17.94
CA ASP A 90 14.85 12.62 -18.54
C ASP A 90 14.15 11.61 -19.44
N VAL A 91 13.04 11.06 -18.92
CA VAL A 91 12.20 10.08 -19.61
C VAL A 91 11.74 10.59 -20.98
N PHE A 92 11.66 11.92 -21.12
CA PHE A 92 11.24 12.62 -22.33
C PHE A 92 12.35 12.79 -23.37
N GLU A 93 13.63 12.70 -22.99
CA GLU A 93 14.76 12.91 -23.92
C GLU A 93 15.33 11.60 -24.47
N ASN A 94 15.05 10.46 -23.83
CA ASN A 94 15.58 9.17 -24.25
C ASN A 94 14.63 8.47 -25.25
N PRO A 95 14.99 8.36 -26.55
CA PRO A 95 14.16 7.74 -27.59
C PRO A 95 13.97 6.23 -27.44
N GLY A 96 14.57 5.61 -26.42
CA GLY A 96 14.39 4.20 -26.06
C GLY A 96 13.22 3.93 -25.11
N PHE A 97 12.58 4.97 -24.56
CA PHE A 97 11.40 4.81 -23.71
C PHE A 97 10.13 5.02 -24.53
N ASP A 98 9.29 3.99 -24.55
CA ASP A 98 7.96 4.07 -25.14
C ASP A 98 7.04 4.80 -24.14
N ILE A 99 7.01 6.12 -24.26
CA ILE A 99 6.20 7.05 -23.44
C ILE A 99 4.71 6.64 -23.54
N GLU A 100 4.25 6.20 -24.70
CA GLU A 100 2.86 5.77 -24.87
C GLU A 100 2.59 4.47 -24.09
N ALA A 101 3.49 3.49 -24.14
CA ALA A 101 3.37 2.27 -23.33
C ALA A 101 3.52 2.51 -21.82
N ILE A 102 4.29 3.53 -21.40
CA ILE A 102 4.46 3.90 -20.00
C ILE A 102 3.21 4.59 -19.47
N PHE A 103 2.73 5.63 -20.17
CA PHE A 103 1.73 6.59 -19.68
C PHE A 103 0.27 6.21 -20.00
N SER A 104 0.01 5.30 -20.95
CA SER A 104 -1.36 4.90 -21.34
C SER A 104 -2.16 4.15 -20.27
N GLU A 105 -1.50 3.43 -19.34
CA GLU A 105 -2.15 2.67 -18.26
C GLU A 105 -1.88 3.25 -16.86
N ILE A 106 -1.48 4.53 -16.78
CA ILE A 106 -1.15 5.13 -15.49
C ILE A 106 -2.41 5.48 -14.71
N GLY A 107 -2.41 5.11 -13.43
CA GLY A 107 -3.38 5.58 -12.46
C GLY A 107 -2.95 6.90 -11.83
N ALA A 108 -1.71 6.98 -11.33
CA ALA A 108 -1.18 8.19 -10.69
C ALA A 108 0.33 8.35 -10.92
N LEU A 109 0.76 9.61 -11.05
CA LEU A 109 2.15 10.03 -11.00
C LEU A 109 2.47 10.53 -9.59
N ILE A 110 3.48 9.94 -8.97
CA ILE A 110 4.05 10.39 -7.70
C ILE A 110 5.42 11.02 -7.97
N TRP A 111 5.53 12.31 -7.70
CA TRP A 111 6.79 13.05 -7.81
C TRP A 111 7.40 13.28 -6.44
N VAL A 112 8.61 12.76 -6.22
CA VAL A 112 9.32 12.85 -4.93
C VAL A 112 10.33 13.99 -4.97
N ILE A 113 10.13 14.98 -4.10
CA ILE A 113 11.02 16.12 -3.85
C ILE A 113 11.71 15.92 -2.51
N ASP A 114 13.03 16.10 -2.47
CA ASP A 114 13.77 16.10 -1.21
C ASP A 114 13.63 17.48 -0.53
N ALA A 115 13.10 17.52 0.68
CA ALA A 115 12.92 18.77 1.44
C ALA A 115 14.22 19.27 2.09
N GLN A 116 15.26 18.42 2.18
CA GLN A 116 16.54 18.77 2.81
C GLN A 116 17.61 19.24 1.80
N ASP A 117 17.39 19.02 0.51
CA ASP A 117 18.28 19.43 -0.58
C ASP A 117 17.67 20.61 -1.37
N ASP A 118 18.41 21.15 -2.35
CA ASP A 118 17.91 22.20 -3.22
C ASP A 118 16.79 21.68 -4.15
N TYR A 119 15.55 22.03 -3.83
CA TYR A 119 14.36 21.60 -4.56
C TYR A 119 14.03 22.46 -5.80
N LEU A 120 14.76 23.56 -6.06
CA LEU A 120 14.50 24.45 -7.20
C LEU A 120 14.52 23.70 -8.54
N GLU A 121 15.55 22.89 -8.75
CA GLU A 121 15.66 22.08 -9.97
C GLU A 121 14.55 21.02 -10.02
N ALA A 122 14.10 20.49 -8.88
CA ALA A 122 13.06 19.45 -8.82
C ALA A 122 11.72 20.03 -9.26
N VAL A 123 11.43 21.25 -8.80
CA VAL A 123 10.21 21.99 -9.14
C VAL A 123 10.19 22.33 -10.63
N MET A 124 11.29 22.84 -11.19
CA MET A 124 11.37 23.16 -12.62
C MET A 124 11.15 21.93 -13.52
N ARG A 125 11.76 20.79 -13.17
CA ARG A 125 11.57 19.53 -13.90
C ARG A 125 10.15 18.98 -13.74
N LEU A 126 9.57 19.13 -12.55
CA LEU A 126 8.18 18.75 -12.29
C LEU A 126 7.24 19.58 -13.18
N ASN A 127 7.38 20.89 -13.23
CA ASN A 127 6.52 21.76 -14.04
C ASN A 127 6.60 21.41 -15.52
N THR A 128 7.81 21.17 -16.04
CA THR A 128 8.00 20.68 -17.42
C THR A 128 7.26 19.35 -17.67
N THR A 129 7.35 18.42 -16.71
CA THR A 129 6.67 17.11 -16.76
C THR A 129 5.15 17.25 -16.71
N ILE A 130 4.62 18.08 -15.82
CA ILE A 130 3.17 18.34 -15.68
C ILE A 130 2.63 18.95 -16.97
N LEU A 131 3.30 19.93 -17.55
CA LEU A 131 2.87 20.58 -18.79
C LEU A 131 2.78 19.59 -19.96
N PHE A 132 3.72 18.65 -20.04
CA PHE A 132 3.67 17.58 -21.05
C PHE A 132 2.52 16.60 -20.80
N LEU A 133 2.32 16.19 -19.55
CA LEU A 133 1.28 15.22 -19.17
C LEU A 133 -0.12 15.80 -19.29
N GLN A 134 -0.36 17.04 -18.86
CA GLN A 134 -1.67 17.69 -18.98
C GLN A 134 -2.13 17.84 -20.43
N ARG A 135 -1.19 18.01 -21.38
CA ARG A 135 -1.50 18.07 -22.81
C ARG A 135 -1.87 16.71 -23.41
N THR A 136 -1.27 15.64 -22.92
CA THR A 136 -1.35 14.31 -23.54
C THR A 136 -2.34 13.39 -22.81
N TYR A 137 -2.43 13.51 -21.49
CA TYR A 137 -3.19 12.66 -20.57
C TYR A 137 -3.83 13.50 -19.44
N PRO A 138 -4.99 14.15 -19.70
CA PRO A 138 -5.63 15.06 -18.73
C PRO A 138 -6.21 14.35 -17.49
N ASN A 139 -6.41 13.03 -17.56
CA ASN A 139 -7.06 12.24 -16.49
C ASN A 139 -6.06 11.66 -15.45
N ILE A 140 -4.76 11.96 -15.56
CA ILE A 140 -3.76 11.44 -14.62
C ILE A 140 -3.77 12.26 -13.34
N ASN A 141 -3.84 11.58 -12.20
CA ASN A 141 -3.67 12.20 -10.89
C ASN A 141 -2.18 12.48 -10.64
N ILE A 142 -1.86 13.73 -10.28
CA ILE A 142 -0.49 14.16 -10.02
C ILE A 142 -0.34 14.44 -8.52
N GLU A 143 0.56 13.70 -7.89
CA GLU A 143 0.79 13.71 -6.45
C GLU A 143 2.24 14.06 -6.18
N VAL A 144 2.49 15.06 -5.34
CA VAL A 144 3.84 15.54 -5.02
C VAL A 144 4.14 15.17 -3.57
N PHE A 145 5.17 14.37 -3.37
CA PHE A 145 5.68 13.99 -2.06
C PHE A 145 6.87 14.87 -1.71
N ILE A 146 6.67 15.76 -0.73
CA ILE A 146 7.74 16.51 -0.08
C ILE A 146 8.32 15.57 0.97
N HIS A 147 9.49 15.01 0.66
CA HIS A 147 10.09 13.88 1.36
C HIS A 147 11.23 14.31 2.29
N LYS A 148 11.58 13.42 3.24
CA LYS A 148 12.62 13.64 4.26
C LYS A 148 12.33 14.79 5.23
N VAL A 149 11.07 14.92 5.65
CA VAL A 149 10.65 15.96 6.61
C VAL A 149 10.98 15.64 8.07
N ASP A 150 11.57 14.49 8.37
CA ASP A 150 11.87 13.97 9.72
C ASP A 150 12.80 14.88 10.54
N GLY A 151 13.77 15.54 9.89
CA GLY A 151 14.72 16.44 10.57
C GLY A 151 14.27 17.90 10.68
N LEU A 152 13.05 18.23 10.25
CA LEU A 152 12.58 19.61 10.10
C LEU A 152 11.59 19.98 11.21
N SER A 153 11.62 21.25 11.64
CA SER A 153 10.60 21.79 12.55
C SER A 153 9.26 21.94 11.83
N ASP A 154 8.15 21.88 12.56
CA ASP A 154 6.81 21.95 11.96
C ASP A 154 6.55 23.27 11.24
N ASP A 155 7.05 24.39 11.78
CA ASP A 155 6.99 25.69 11.10
C ASP A 155 7.71 25.65 9.75
N TYR A 156 8.90 25.04 9.71
CA TYR A 156 9.70 24.95 8.48
C TYR A 156 9.07 24.01 7.45
N LYS A 157 8.40 22.93 7.90
CA LYS A 157 7.63 22.05 7.00
C LYS A 157 6.49 22.82 6.31
N LEU A 158 5.75 23.62 7.06
CA LEU A 158 4.65 24.43 6.53
C LEU A 158 5.16 25.49 5.56
N ASP A 159 6.30 26.12 5.87
CA ASP A 159 6.93 27.11 5.00
C ASP A 159 7.40 26.50 3.68
N ILE A 160 8.11 25.36 3.72
CA ILE A 160 8.53 24.64 2.51
C ILE A 160 7.32 24.21 1.69
N GLN A 161 6.30 23.64 2.32
CA GLN A 161 5.10 23.19 1.63
C GLN A 161 4.43 24.35 0.91
N ARG A 162 4.30 25.50 1.58
CA ARG A 162 3.70 26.70 1.02
C ARG A 162 4.52 27.25 -0.13
N ASP A 163 5.84 27.34 0.02
CA ASP A 163 6.74 27.85 -1.02
C ASP A 163 6.71 26.96 -2.28
N ILE A 164 6.83 25.64 -2.11
CA ILE A 164 6.74 24.67 -3.23
C ILE A 164 5.37 24.75 -3.91
N THR A 165 4.29 24.84 -3.13
CA THR A 165 2.92 24.93 -3.66
C THR A 165 2.74 26.18 -4.51
N ILE A 166 3.16 27.35 -4.00
CA ILE A 166 3.05 28.63 -4.71
C ILE A 166 3.85 28.58 -6.00
N ARG A 167 5.11 28.14 -5.97
CA ARG A 167 5.96 28.09 -7.17
C ARG A 167 5.40 27.19 -8.27
N ILE A 168 4.88 26.03 -7.91
CA ILE A 168 4.27 25.11 -8.87
C ILE A 168 2.98 25.70 -9.43
N GLN A 169 2.12 26.27 -8.57
CA GLN A 169 0.85 26.85 -9.01
C GLN A 169 1.05 28.09 -9.89
N ASP A 170 2.00 28.97 -9.54
CA ASP A 170 2.31 30.18 -10.30
C ASP A 170 2.84 29.81 -11.70
N GLU A 171 3.80 28.89 -11.81
CA GLU A 171 4.32 28.44 -13.11
C GLU A 171 3.24 27.75 -13.96
N LEU A 172 2.34 26.97 -13.35
CA LEU A 172 1.24 26.34 -14.08
C LEU A 172 0.19 27.36 -14.54
N SER A 173 -0.08 28.38 -13.72
CA SER A 173 -0.96 29.50 -14.04
C SER A 173 -0.42 30.32 -15.22
N ASP A 174 0.88 30.60 -15.24
CA ASP A 174 1.55 31.31 -16.35
C ASP A 174 1.40 30.60 -17.70
N HIS A 175 1.28 29.27 -17.68
CA HIS A 175 1.07 28.43 -18.87
C HIS A 175 -0.42 28.19 -19.20
N GLY A 176 -1.35 28.85 -18.49
CA GLY A 176 -2.78 28.81 -18.75
C GLY A 176 -3.54 27.66 -18.09
N PHE A 177 -2.93 26.97 -17.12
CA PHE A 177 -3.60 25.93 -16.33
C PHE A 177 -4.01 26.48 -14.96
N GLU A 178 -5.11 27.23 -14.93
CA GLU A 178 -5.75 27.66 -13.68
C GLU A 178 -6.41 26.45 -13.00
N ASN A 179 -5.80 25.93 -11.92
CA ASN A 179 -6.23 24.78 -11.11
C ASN A 179 -5.89 23.38 -11.67
N ALA A 180 -4.63 23.14 -12.02
CA ALA A 180 -4.16 21.76 -12.20
C ALA A 180 -4.40 20.94 -10.90
N PRO A 181 -4.92 19.70 -10.96
CA PRO A 181 -5.22 18.87 -9.80
C PRO A 181 -3.95 18.25 -9.20
N VAL A 182 -3.05 19.10 -8.70
CA VAL A 182 -1.82 18.69 -8.01
C VAL A 182 -2.10 18.62 -6.51
N THR A 183 -1.84 17.47 -5.90
CA THR A 183 -1.98 17.28 -4.45
C THR A 183 -0.60 17.12 -3.81
N PHE A 184 -0.40 17.73 -2.65
CA PHE A 184 0.86 17.76 -1.93
C PHE A 184 0.78 16.95 -0.64
N HIS A 185 1.80 16.13 -0.36
CA HIS A 185 1.91 15.35 0.87
C HIS A 185 3.29 15.51 1.50
N LEU A 186 3.31 15.71 2.82
CA LEU A 186 4.53 15.68 3.62
C LEU A 186 4.81 14.23 4.02
N THR A 187 5.98 13.71 3.65
CA THR A 187 6.29 12.28 3.84
C THR A 187 7.67 12.08 4.46
N SER A 188 7.78 11.05 5.30
CA SER A 188 9.06 10.52 5.75
C SER A 188 8.96 9.00 5.84
N ILE A 189 10.07 8.29 5.60
CA ILE A 189 10.15 6.83 5.77
C ILE A 189 10.25 6.40 7.24
N TYR A 190 10.59 7.32 8.14
CA TYR A 190 10.70 7.02 9.57
C TYR A 190 9.37 7.13 10.31
N ASN A 191 8.39 7.82 9.71
CA ASN A 191 7.05 8.00 10.26
C ASN A 191 6.03 7.31 9.37
N HIS A 192 4.81 7.19 9.89
CA HIS A 192 3.69 6.58 9.19
C HIS A 192 3.08 7.45 8.08
N SER A 193 3.54 8.70 7.91
CA SER A 193 3.01 9.64 6.92
C SER A 193 3.15 9.17 5.48
N ILE A 194 4.20 8.38 5.18
CA ILE A 194 4.37 7.83 3.83
C ILE A 194 3.22 6.88 3.48
N PHE A 195 2.81 6.02 4.40
CA PHE A 195 1.71 5.09 4.20
C PHE A 195 0.37 5.81 4.10
N GLU A 196 0.17 6.86 4.89
CA GLU A 196 -1.03 7.71 4.79
C GLU A 196 -1.11 8.40 3.42
N ALA A 197 0.01 8.97 2.94
CA ALA A 197 0.09 9.59 1.63
C ALA A 197 -0.25 8.58 0.52
N PHE A 198 0.37 7.39 0.54
CA PHE A 198 0.04 6.33 -0.41
C PHE A 198 -1.43 5.90 -0.35
N SER A 199 -2.01 5.83 0.85
CA SER A 199 -3.42 5.50 1.04
C SER A 199 -4.33 6.51 0.34
N LYS A 200 -4.05 7.81 0.48
CA LYS A 200 -4.78 8.86 -0.25
C LYS A 200 -4.59 8.78 -1.77
N VAL A 201 -3.38 8.47 -2.24
CA VAL A 201 -3.12 8.29 -3.68
C VAL A 201 -3.92 7.11 -4.22
N ILE A 202 -3.87 5.97 -3.53
CA ILE A 202 -4.52 4.73 -3.94
C ILE A 202 -6.04 4.87 -3.88
N GLN A 203 -6.59 5.56 -2.88
CA GLN A 203 -8.02 5.88 -2.80
C GLN A 203 -8.56 6.53 -4.07
N LYS A 204 -7.82 7.49 -4.64
CA LYS A 204 -8.20 8.16 -5.88
C LYS A 204 -8.20 7.23 -7.10
N LEU A 205 -7.52 6.08 -7.02
CA LEU A 205 -7.49 5.07 -8.07
C LEU A 205 -8.65 4.07 -7.99
N ILE A 206 -9.31 3.96 -6.84
CA ILE A 206 -10.37 2.98 -6.63
C ILE A 206 -11.67 3.47 -7.28
N PRO A 207 -12.21 2.74 -8.27
CA PRO A 207 -13.51 3.08 -8.81
C PRO A 207 -14.59 2.88 -7.73
N ARG A 208 -15.53 3.83 -7.65
CA ARG A 208 -16.68 3.81 -6.71
C ARG A 208 -16.31 3.87 -5.22
N LEU A 209 -15.20 4.56 -4.87
CA LEU A 209 -14.82 4.82 -3.48
C LEU A 209 -15.98 5.36 -2.61
N GLY A 210 -16.81 6.26 -3.15
CA GLY A 210 -17.93 6.85 -2.39
C GLY A 210 -18.95 5.84 -1.87
N THR A 211 -19.09 4.67 -2.49
CA THR A 211 -19.94 3.58 -1.96
C THR A 211 -19.29 2.95 -0.73
N LEU A 212 -17.98 2.67 -0.78
CA LEU A 212 -17.22 2.13 0.36
C LEU A 212 -17.22 3.10 1.54
N GLU A 213 -16.96 4.39 1.28
CA GLU A 213 -17.02 5.44 2.30
C GLU A 213 -18.40 5.54 2.93
N SER A 214 -19.48 5.45 2.14
CA SER A 214 -20.84 5.46 2.67
C SER A 214 -21.14 4.22 3.51
N MET A 215 -20.65 3.03 3.12
CA MET A 215 -20.81 1.80 3.90
C MET A 215 -20.11 1.92 5.26
N LEU A 216 -18.85 2.35 5.27
CA LEU A 216 -18.08 2.58 6.49
C LEU A 216 -18.70 3.68 7.36
N THR A 217 -19.17 4.77 6.75
CA THR A 217 -19.85 5.85 7.48
C THR A 217 -21.14 5.38 8.14
N ASN A 218 -21.91 4.52 7.48
CA ASN A 218 -23.11 3.91 8.06
C ASN A 218 -22.77 2.94 9.20
N LEU A 219 -21.68 2.18 9.07
CA LEU A 219 -21.18 1.31 10.13
C LEU A 219 -20.78 2.15 11.36
N CYS A 220 -20.02 3.22 11.17
CA CYS A 220 -19.62 4.10 12.27
C CYS A 220 -20.82 4.70 13.00
N ARG A 221 -21.87 5.10 12.26
CA ARG A 221 -23.11 5.65 12.83
C ARG A 221 -23.89 4.61 13.64
N THR A 222 -24.01 3.39 13.16
CA THR A 222 -24.80 2.32 13.80
C THR A 222 -24.07 1.73 15.02
N CYS A 223 -22.77 1.47 14.90
CA CYS A 223 -21.96 0.85 15.96
C CYS A 223 -21.32 1.86 16.91
N ARG A 224 -21.58 3.16 16.73
CA ARG A 224 -20.97 4.27 17.51
C ARG A 224 -19.44 4.25 17.47
N PHE A 225 -18.86 3.89 16.34
CA PHE A 225 -17.43 4.02 16.14
C PHE A 225 -17.04 5.49 16.00
N GLU A 226 -15.87 5.84 16.53
CA GLU A 226 -15.24 7.13 16.32
C GLU A 226 -14.60 7.20 14.93
N LYS A 227 -13.97 6.10 14.51
CA LYS A 227 -13.29 6.01 13.22
C LYS A 227 -13.26 4.57 12.73
N ALA A 228 -13.33 4.37 11.41
CA ALA A 228 -13.13 3.06 10.79
C ALA A 228 -12.21 3.16 9.57
N TYR A 229 -11.34 2.17 9.44
CA TYR A 229 -10.37 2.04 8.36
C TYR A 229 -10.45 0.63 7.77
N LEU A 230 -10.46 0.54 6.46
CA LEU A 230 -10.29 -0.71 5.74
C LEU A 230 -8.84 -0.80 5.24
N PHE A 231 -8.04 -1.64 5.88
CA PHE A 231 -6.62 -1.80 5.63
C PHE A 231 -6.31 -2.98 4.71
N ASP A 232 -5.29 -2.83 3.87
CA ASP A 232 -4.53 -3.95 3.33
C ASP A 232 -3.47 -4.38 4.35
N VAL A 233 -3.56 -5.62 4.82
CA VAL A 233 -2.74 -6.20 5.90
C VAL A 233 -1.26 -6.26 5.51
N LEU A 234 -0.95 -6.44 4.22
CA LEU A 234 0.44 -6.56 3.77
C LEU A 234 1.12 -5.21 3.60
N SER A 235 0.47 -4.26 2.93
CA SER A 235 1.07 -2.96 2.63
C SER A 235 0.84 -1.90 3.73
N LYS A 236 -0.05 -2.18 4.69
CA LYS A 236 -0.55 -1.24 5.71
C LYS A 236 -1.28 -0.03 5.13
N ILE A 237 -1.63 -0.07 3.85
CA ILE A 237 -2.32 1.03 3.17
C ILE A 237 -3.81 0.88 3.45
N TYR A 238 -4.49 1.97 3.84
CA TYR A 238 -5.95 1.96 3.95
C TYR A 238 -6.60 2.28 2.62
N ILE A 239 -7.51 1.40 2.20
CA ILE A 239 -8.26 1.48 0.95
C ILE A 239 -9.43 2.43 1.07
N ALA A 240 -10.10 2.46 2.22
CA ALA A 240 -11.24 3.31 2.47
C ALA A 240 -11.27 3.70 3.95
N THR A 241 -11.83 4.87 4.22
CA THR A 241 -12.12 5.34 5.58
C THR A 241 -13.50 6.00 5.59
N ASP A 242 -14.05 6.21 6.77
CA ASP A 242 -15.28 6.97 6.92
C ASP A 242 -15.06 8.47 6.68
N SER A 243 -16.16 9.21 6.50
CA SER A 243 -16.14 10.65 6.20
C SER A 243 -15.53 11.56 7.27
N ALA A 244 -15.25 11.08 8.49
CA ALA A 244 -14.58 11.89 9.50
C ALA A 244 -13.14 12.21 9.06
N THR A 245 -12.61 13.36 9.47
CA THR A 245 -11.22 13.71 9.18
C THR A 245 -10.29 12.64 9.73
N ALA A 246 -9.44 12.08 8.86
CA ALA A 246 -8.42 11.14 9.29
C ALA A 246 -7.42 11.86 10.19
N ASP A 247 -7.20 11.29 11.38
CA ASP A 247 -6.18 11.72 12.32
C ASP A 247 -4.97 10.79 12.19
N MET A 248 -3.79 11.39 12.13
CA MET A 248 -2.55 10.66 11.95
C MET A 248 -2.27 9.75 13.14
N ALA A 249 -2.54 10.20 14.37
CA ALA A 249 -2.33 9.37 15.56
C ALA A 249 -3.25 8.13 15.56
N SER A 250 -4.51 8.30 15.16
CA SER A 250 -5.46 7.19 15.00
C SER A 250 -4.99 6.17 13.96
N TYR A 251 -4.40 6.64 12.86
CA TYR A 251 -3.81 5.77 11.83
C TYR A 251 -2.60 4.99 12.36
N GLU A 252 -1.68 5.66 13.07
CA GLU A 252 -0.48 5.03 13.67
C GLU A 252 -0.86 3.88 14.60
N ILE A 253 -1.79 4.13 15.52
CA ILE A 253 -2.25 3.09 16.47
C ILE A 253 -2.88 1.91 15.73
N CYS A 254 -3.68 2.15 14.68
CA CYS A 254 -4.30 1.07 13.91
C CYS A 254 -3.26 0.26 13.11
N SER A 255 -2.26 0.93 12.54
CA SER A 255 -1.16 0.31 11.79
C SER A 255 -0.33 -0.60 12.71
N ASP A 256 0.09 -0.08 13.86
CA ASP A 256 0.87 -0.86 14.84
C ASP A 256 0.06 -2.03 15.41
N TYR A 257 -1.26 -1.84 15.57
CA TYR A 257 -2.14 -2.92 16.03
C TYR A 257 -2.20 -4.08 15.03
N ILE A 258 -2.21 -3.81 13.73
CA ILE A 258 -2.17 -4.86 12.69
C ILE A 258 -0.88 -5.68 12.82
N ASP A 259 0.28 -5.03 13.00
CA ASP A 259 1.55 -5.74 13.19
C ASP A 259 1.52 -6.67 14.40
N VAL A 260 1.01 -6.18 15.53
CA VAL A 260 0.89 -7.00 16.75
C VAL A 260 0.03 -8.25 16.50
N ILE A 261 -1.09 -8.11 15.78
CA ILE A 261 -1.95 -9.25 15.46
C ILE A 261 -1.27 -10.21 14.49
N ILE A 262 -0.56 -9.71 13.47
CA ILE A 262 0.21 -10.56 12.55
C ILE A 262 1.28 -11.31 13.32
N ASP A 263 2.10 -10.63 14.12
CA ASP A 263 3.19 -11.24 14.89
C ASP A 263 2.68 -12.32 15.86
N ILE A 264 1.57 -12.05 16.58
CA ILE A 264 0.94 -13.03 17.46
C ILE A 264 0.43 -14.23 16.64
N THR A 265 -0.18 -13.99 15.49
CA THR A 265 -0.71 -15.03 14.61
C THR A 265 0.40 -15.86 13.96
N GLU A 266 1.55 -15.26 13.65
CA GLU A 266 2.71 -15.99 13.14
C GLU A 266 3.29 -16.91 14.22
N VAL A 267 3.41 -16.41 15.46
CA VAL A 267 3.95 -17.19 16.58
C VAL A 267 3.01 -18.31 17.02
N TYR A 268 1.72 -18.04 17.16
CA TYR A 268 0.75 -18.98 17.74
C TYR A 268 -0.22 -19.61 16.74
N GLY A 269 -0.50 -18.97 15.62
CA GLY A 269 -1.42 -19.48 14.59
C GLY A 269 -0.85 -20.67 13.81
N THR A 270 0.47 -20.77 13.72
CA THR A 270 1.16 -21.95 13.15
C THR A 270 1.38 -23.08 14.15
N TRP A 271 0.95 -22.93 15.41
CA TRP A 271 1.07 -23.95 16.43
C TRP A 271 0.19 -25.16 16.10
N GLN A 272 0.76 -26.12 15.38
CA GLN A 272 0.12 -27.39 15.09
C GLN A 272 -0.07 -28.14 16.41
N ARG A 273 -1.33 -28.23 16.86
CA ARG A 273 -1.70 -29.06 18.01
C ARG A 273 -1.31 -30.50 17.70
N SER A 274 -0.68 -31.18 18.66
CA SER A 274 -0.34 -32.59 18.54
C SER A 274 -1.61 -33.42 18.26
N ASP A 275 -1.48 -34.51 17.49
CA ASP A 275 -2.60 -35.38 17.15
C ASP A 275 -3.33 -35.92 18.39
N ASP A 276 -2.60 -36.13 19.50
CA ASP A 276 -3.17 -36.51 20.80
C ASP A 276 -4.02 -35.39 21.43
N GLY A 277 -3.54 -34.13 21.34
CA GLY A 277 -4.30 -32.96 21.79
C GLY A 277 -5.54 -32.69 20.93
N ARG A 278 -5.46 -32.95 19.62
CA ARG A 278 -6.59 -32.85 18.69
C ARG A 278 -7.69 -33.85 19.03
N ARG A 279 -7.31 -35.12 19.22
CA ARG A 279 -8.24 -36.21 19.61
C ARG A 279 -8.90 -35.99 20.97
N ARG A 280 -8.19 -35.37 21.92
CA ARG A 280 -8.78 -35.01 23.23
C ARG A 280 -9.85 -33.92 23.11
N LEU A 281 -9.65 -32.94 22.24
CA LEU A 281 -10.59 -31.83 22.02
C LEU A 281 -11.81 -32.24 21.17
N GLU A 282 -11.65 -33.22 20.28
CA GLU A 282 -12.73 -33.84 19.51
C GLU A 282 -13.44 -34.97 20.29
N GLY A 283 -13.08 -35.16 21.56
CA GLY A 283 -13.66 -36.15 22.47
C GLY A 283 -14.86 -35.61 23.27
N GLU A 284 -15.32 -36.37 24.26
CA GLU A 284 -16.38 -35.93 25.15
C GLU A 284 -15.98 -34.68 25.96
N PRO A 285 -16.89 -33.72 26.17
CA PRO A 285 -18.35 -33.78 25.96
C PRO A 285 -18.83 -33.31 24.58
N TRP A 286 -17.96 -32.86 23.67
CA TRP A 286 -18.34 -32.32 22.36
C TRP A 286 -17.58 -33.01 21.23
N SER A 287 -18.16 -34.12 20.76
CA SER A 287 -17.57 -34.99 19.73
C SER A 287 -17.77 -34.46 18.30
N ALA A 288 -17.33 -33.23 18.06
CA ALA A 288 -17.38 -32.61 16.73
C ALA A 288 -15.95 -32.25 16.27
N PRO A 289 -15.65 -32.24 14.96
CA PRO A 289 -14.34 -31.84 14.46
C PRO A 289 -14.01 -30.42 14.94
N ILE A 290 -12.74 -30.14 15.28
CA ILE A 290 -12.33 -28.84 15.86
C ILE A 290 -12.82 -27.66 15.02
N GLU A 291 -12.81 -27.79 13.70
CA GLU A 291 -13.27 -26.77 12.75
C GLU A 291 -14.74 -26.37 12.97
N SER A 292 -15.58 -27.30 13.41
CA SER A 292 -16.99 -27.05 13.75
C SER A 292 -17.21 -26.54 15.17
N GLN A 293 -16.18 -26.62 16.02
CA GLN A 293 -16.20 -26.04 17.37
C GLN A 293 -15.75 -24.56 17.36
N VAL A 294 -15.17 -24.09 16.25
CA VAL A 294 -14.76 -22.70 16.09
C VAL A 294 -16.01 -21.83 15.91
N GLY A 295 -16.32 -21.01 16.92
CA GLY A 295 -17.48 -20.11 16.89
C GLY A 295 -17.35 -18.96 15.89
N CYS A 296 -16.13 -18.60 15.48
CA CYS A 296 -15.88 -17.59 14.47
C CYS A 296 -14.68 -18.00 13.59
N PRO A 297 -14.89 -18.28 12.29
CA PRO A 297 -13.81 -18.74 11.41
C PRO A 297 -12.83 -17.63 11.02
N THR A 298 -13.22 -16.37 11.16
CA THR A 298 -12.43 -15.18 10.78
C THR A 298 -11.61 -14.66 11.96
N ALA A 299 -10.44 -14.09 11.69
CA ALA A 299 -9.66 -13.43 12.71
C ALA A 299 -10.40 -12.19 13.25
N GLU A 300 -10.75 -12.23 14.54
CA GLU A 300 -11.31 -11.10 15.28
C GLU A 300 -10.42 -10.84 16.49
N SER A 301 -10.08 -9.57 16.72
CA SER A 301 -9.34 -9.16 17.91
C SER A 301 -9.87 -7.82 18.43
N CYS A 302 -9.99 -7.71 19.75
CA CYS A 302 -10.37 -6.49 20.43
C CYS A 302 -9.29 -6.12 21.45
N LEU A 303 -8.80 -4.88 21.39
CA LEU A 303 -7.79 -4.34 22.29
C LEU A 303 -8.36 -3.08 22.96
N VAL A 304 -8.17 -2.95 24.27
CA VAL A 304 -8.61 -1.75 25.01
C VAL A 304 -7.37 -1.03 25.51
N LEU A 305 -7.18 0.23 25.08
CA LEU A 305 -6.08 1.07 25.54
C LEU A 305 -6.37 1.61 26.95
N HIS A 306 -5.40 1.45 27.85
CA HIS A 306 -5.52 1.88 29.26
C HIS A 306 -5.72 3.40 29.41
N ASP A 307 -5.08 4.21 28.56
CA ASP A 307 -5.06 5.68 28.70
C ASP A 307 -6.32 6.39 28.16
N GLY A 308 -7.13 5.71 27.34
CA GLY A 308 -8.30 6.33 26.70
C GLY A 308 -9.61 5.59 26.90
N ASN A 309 -9.60 4.37 27.46
CA ASN A 309 -10.78 3.50 27.53
C ASN A 309 -11.52 3.34 26.18
N LYS A 310 -10.79 3.53 25.07
CA LYS A 310 -11.28 3.38 23.70
C LYS A 310 -10.93 1.97 23.20
N PRO A 311 -11.92 1.09 22.98
CA PRO A 311 -11.69 -0.20 22.37
C PRO A 311 -11.30 -0.03 20.89
N ILE A 312 -10.34 -0.81 20.44
CA ILE A 312 -9.96 -0.97 19.03
C ILE A 312 -10.33 -2.38 18.62
N MET A 313 -11.22 -2.48 17.63
CA MET A 313 -11.66 -3.74 17.07
C MET A 313 -10.98 -3.96 15.72
N LEU A 314 -10.44 -5.15 15.50
CA LEU A 314 -9.96 -5.64 14.21
C LEU A 314 -10.80 -6.83 13.79
N ARG A 315 -11.27 -6.79 12.54
CA ARG A 315 -12.01 -7.87 11.91
C ARG A 315 -11.46 -8.14 10.51
N GLU A 316 -11.15 -9.40 10.23
CA GLU A 316 -10.79 -9.85 8.88
C GLU A 316 -12.00 -9.75 7.92
N VAL A 317 -11.76 -9.21 6.72
CA VAL A 317 -12.75 -9.10 5.64
C VAL A 317 -12.44 -10.09 4.53
N ASP A 318 -11.18 -10.11 4.09
CA ASP A 318 -10.65 -11.04 3.09
C ASP A 318 -9.19 -11.35 3.47
N ARG A 319 -8.54 -12.29 2.78
CA ARG A 319 -7.15 -12.70 3.04
C ARG A 319 -6.16 -11.54 3.08
N TYR A 320 -6.45 -10.47 2.34
CA TYR A 320 -5.61 -9.27 2.27
C TYR A 320 -6.21 -8.07 3.01
N LEU A 321 -7.48 -8.12 3.41
CA LEU A 321 -8.20 -6.97 3.94
C LEU A 321 -8.62 -7.15 5.40
N ALA A 322 -8.35 -6.14 6.22
CA ALA A 322 -8.82 -6.06 7.59
C ALA A 322 -9.55 -4.74 7.84
N LEU A 323 -10.70 -4.82 8.49
CA LEU A 323 -11.42 -3.68 9.03
C LEU A 323 -10.90 -3.39 10.44
N VAL A 324 -10.40 -2.19 10.67
CA VAL A 324 -9.98 -1.71 11.99
C VAL A 324 -10.87 -0.53 12.38
N ALA A 325 -11.53 -0.63 13.53
CA ALA A 325 -12.45 0.38 14.02
C ALA A 325 -12.09 0.81 15.45
N ILE A 326 -12.10 2.11 15.69
CA ILE A 326 -11.93 2.72 17.02
C ILE A 326 -13.32 3.00 17.57
N MET A 327 -13.65 2.36 18.69
CA MET A 327 -14.95 2.47 19.36
C MET A 327 -14.94 3.60 20.38
N LYS A 328 -16.11 4.20 20.62
CA LYS A 328 -16.30 5.16 21.71
C LYS A 328 -16.42 4.45 23.05
N GLU A 329 -16.10 5.17 24.12
CA GLU A 329 -16.41 4.77 25.51
C GLU A 329 -17.88 4.30 25.61
N ASP A 330 -18.13 3.26 26.41
CA ASP A 330 -19.43 2.59 26.62
C ASP A 330 -20.00 1.75 25.45
N SER A 331 -19.32 1.70 24.29
CA SER A 331 -19.80 0.88 23.16
C SER A 331 -19.65 -0.62 23.40
N TYR A 332 -18.83 -1.01 24.39
CA TYR A 332 -18.52 -2.40 24.73
C TYR A 332 -19.75 -3.17 25.25
N ASP A 333 -20.68 -2.51 25.92
CA ASP A 333 -21.90 -3.14 26.44
C ASP A 333 -22.80 -3.72 25.33
N SER A 334 -22.62 -3.24 24.10
CA SER A 334 -23.36 -3.66 22.91
C SER A 334 -22.54 -4.48 21.92
N MET A 335 -21.44 -5.11 22.35
CA MET A 335 -20.55 -5.89 21.48
C MET A 335 -21.26 -6.92 20.58
N PRO A 336 -22.29 -7.66 21.03
CA PRO A 336 -23.00 -8.59 20.14
C PRO A 336 -23.70 -7.91 18.96
N LEU A 337 -24.25 -6.71 19.17
CA LEU A 337 -24.87 -5.92 18.10
C LEU A 337 -23.82 -5.36 17.15
N VAL A 338 -22.68 -4.91 17.71
CA VAL A 338 -21.53 -4.44 16.93
C VAL A 338 -21.04 -5.56 16.01
N ASN A 339 -20.84 -6.77 16.55
CA ASN A 339 -20.36 -7.91 15.78
C ASN A 339 -21.33 -8.31 14.66
N MET A 340 -22.64 -8.34 14.95
CA MET A 340 -23.66 -8.62 13.92
C MET A 340 -23.66 -7.58 12.79
N ASN A 341 -23.52 -6.29 13.13
CA ASN A 341 -23.47 -5.22 12.13
C ASN A 341 -22.17 -5.24 11.32
N VAL A 342 -21.04 -5.52 11.98
CA VAL A 342 -19.75 -5.67 11.33
C VAL A 342 -19.77 -6.84 10.36
N GLU A 343 -20.34 -7.98 10.76
CA GLU A 343 -20.48 -9.17 9.91
C GLU A 343 -21.32 -8.86 8.66
N ALA A 344 -22.46 -8.19 8.81
CA ALA A 344 -23.27 -7.75 7.67
C ALA A 344 -22.51 -6.81 6.71
N VAL A 345 -21.64 -5.94 7.24
CA VAL A 345 -20.79 -5.07 6.41
C VAL A 345 -19.67 -5.85 5.73
N VAL A 346 -19.06 -6.82 6.41
CA VAL A 346 -18.02 -7.70 5.83
C VAL A 346 -18.59 -8.50 4.66
N GLU A 347 -19.79 -9.07 4.82
CA GLU A 347 -20.50 -9.74 3.73
C GLU A 347 -20.78 -8.79 2.56
N GLY A 348 -21.28 -7.59 2.84
CA GLY A 348 -21.54 -6.56 1.83
C GLY A 348 -20.28 -6.06 1.11
N LEU A 349 -19.15 -5.95 1.82
CA LEU A 349 -17.84 -5.61 1.22
C LEU A 349 -17.36 -6.73 0.30
N THR A 350 -17.50 -7.99 0.72
CA THR A 350 -17.13 -9.15 -0.09
C THR A 350 -17.94 -9.19 -1.39
N GLU A 351 -19.26 -8.99 -1.31
CA GLU A 351 -20.13 -8.91 -2.50
C GLU A 351 -19.76 -7.73 -3.40
N PHE A 352 -19.51 -6.54 -2.82
CA PHE A 352 -19.08 -5.36 -3.57
C PHE A 352 -17.80 -5.63 -4.36
N PHE A 353 -16.82 -6.31 -3.76
CA PHE A 353 -15.57 -6.63 -4.42
C PHE A 353 -15.72 -7.70 -5.50
N ASP A 354 -16.58 -8.70 -5.31
CA ASP A 354 -16.86 -9.69 -6.35
C ASP A 354 -17.58 -9.10 -7.57
N ILE A 355 -18.43 -8.08 -7.37
CA ILE A 355 -19.07 -7.33 -8.46
C ILE A 355 -18.06 -6.39 -9.15
N THR A 356 -17.09 -5.85 -8.41
CA THR A 356 -16.17 -4.83 -8.90
C THR A 356 -14.91 -5.42 -9.53
N LYS A 357 -14.58 -6.69 -9.27
CA LYS A 357 -13.54 -7.42 -10.00
C LYS A 357 -13.87 -7.36 -11.51
N PRO A 358 -12.97 -6.86 -12.36
CA PRO A 358 -13.21 -6.87 -13.80
C PRO A 358 -13.44 -8.33 -14.24
N ARG A 359 -14.58 -8.61 -14.90
CA ARG A 359 -14.76 -9.88 -15.61
C ARG A 359 -13.58 -10.01 -16.57
N GLN A 360 -12.77 -11.05 -16.34
CA GLN A 360 -11.64 -11.42 -17.21
C GLN A 360 -12.03 -11.49 -18.68
#